data_AF-A0A8D8BA03-F1
#
_entry.id   AF-A0A8D8BA03-F1
#
_cell.length_a   1.000
_cell.length_b   1.000
_cell.length_c   1.000
_cell.angle_alpha   90.00
_cell.angle_beta   90.00
_cell.angle_gamma   90.00
#
_symmetry.space_group_name_H-M   'P 1'
#
loop_
_entity.id
_entity.type
_entity.pdbx_description
1 polymer ?
#
loop_
_entity_poly.entity_id
_entity_poly.type
_entity_poly.pdbx_seq_one_letter_code
_entity_poly.pdbx_strand_id
1 'polypeptide(L)'
;LKLLDEPLLIEGTPIRPDPPSSSRHSDSEIATTHARIEAAFRKYFHRGDPTVQKQDSTYTPVVCHANVIRYLVCRALQIPPEAWLRMSLAHASLTWIAIGNKGRVSLRSLGEASHIPPELQSR
;
A
#
# COMPACT_ATOMS: atom_id res chain seq x y z
N LEU A 1 2.60 14.51 -15.86
CA LEU A 1 1.85 13.83 -14.77
C LEU A 1 1.02 14.89 -14.06
N LYS A 2 -0.29 14.66 -13.90
CA LYS A 2 -1.15 15.55 -13.09
C LYS A 2 -1.06 15.06 -11.65
N LEU A 3 -0.65 15.93 -10.73
CA LEU A 3 -0.70 15.64 -9.30
C LEU A 3 -2.15 15.72 -8.84
N LEU A 4 -2.57 14.73 -8.05
CA LEU A 4 -3.91 14.64 -7.49
C LEU A 4 -3.76 14.42 -5.98
N ASP A 5 -4.28 15.35 -5.19
CA ASP A 5 -4.31 15.19 -3.75
C ASP A 5 -5.34 14.12 -3.39
N GLU A 6 -4.89 13.11 -2.63
CA GLU A 6 -5.71 11.96 -2.29
C GLU A 6 -5.87 11.83 -0.77
N PRO A 7 -6.99 12.31 -0.19
CA PRO A 7 -7.22 12.22 1.25
C PRO A 7 -7.39 10.78 1.75
N LEU A 8 -7.72 9.82 0.87
CA LEU A 8 -7.80 8.41 1.27
C LEU A 8 -6.44 7.82 1.66
N LEU A 9 -5.33 8.40 1.21
CA LEU A 9 -3.96 7.90 1.40
C LEU A 9 -3.20 8.53 2.59
N ILE A 10 -3.88 9.35 3.40
CA ILE A 10 -3.34 9.91 4.64
C ILE A 10 -2.90 8.77 5.59
N GLU A 11 -1.83 8.97 6.36
CA GLU A 11 -1.34 7.96 7.31
C GLU A 11 -2.42 7.55 8.32
N GLY A 12 -2.31 6.34 8.87
CA GLY A 12 -3.21 5.87 9.92
C GLY A 12 -2.93 4.44 10.34
N THR A 13 -3.67 3.97 11.35
CA THR A 13 -3.61 2.56 11.76
C THR A 13 -4.70 1.78 11.03
N PRO A 14 -4.36 0.88 10.09
CA PRO A 14 -5.35 0.24 9.24
C PRO A 14 -6.13 -0.86 9.96
N ILE A 15 -5.46 -1.63 10.82
CA ILE A 15 -6.05 -2.71 11.61
C ILE A 15 -5.11 -3.03 12.78
N ARG A 16 -5.62 -3.67 13.84
CA ARG A 16 -4.75 -4.18 14.91
C ARG A 16 -3.75 -5.19 14.33
N PRO A 17 -2.45 -5.02 14.55
CA PRO A 17 -1.43 -5.91 14.03
C PRO A 17 -1.38 -7.23 14.83
N ASP A 18 -0.90 -8.28 14.17
CA ASP A 18 -0.54 -9.56 14.78
C ASP A 18 0.92 -9.94 14.42
N PRO A 19 1.87 -9.93 15.39
CA PRO A 19 1.66 -9.76 16.83
C PRO A 19 1.25 -8.33 17.23
N PRO A 20 0.59 -8.16 18.40
CA PRO A 20 0.24 -6.85 18.93
C PRO A 20 1.47 -5.95 19.10
N SER A 21 1.30 -4.65 18.83
CA SER A 21 2.32 -3.63 19.10
C SER A 21 1.92 -2.78 20.31
N SER A 22 2.85 -2.00 20.85
CA SER A 22 2.60 -1.05 21.95
C SER A 22 1.71 0.14 21.57
N SER A 23 1.18 0.17 20.34
CA SER A 23 0.32 1.24 19.84
C SER A 23 -0.95 1.37 20.70
N ARG A 24 -1.29 2.61 21.08
CA ARG A 24 -2.39 2.93 21.99
C ARG A 24 -3.66 3.43 21.28
N HIS A 25 -3.81 3.20 19.98
CA HIS A 25 -5.01 3.65 19.28
C HIS A 25 -6.25 2.90 19.77
N SER A 26 -7.32 3.67 20.00
CA SER A 26 -8.64 3.15 20.35
C SER A 26 -9.25 2.39 19.15
N ASP A 27 -10.17 1.48 19.42
CA ASP A 27 -10.87 0.74 18.36
C ASP A 27 -11.66 1.68 17.42
N SER A 28 -12.22 2.77 17.96
CA SER A 28 -12.95 3.74 17.15
C SER A 28 -12.04 4.49 16.17
N GLU A 29 -10.85 4.89 16.60
CA GLU A 29 -9.88 5.55 15.72
C GLU A 29 -9.45 4.59 14.61
N ILE A 30 -9.15 3.32 14.96
CA ILE A 30 -8.77 2.28 14.01
C ILE A 30 -9.91 2.04 13.01
N ALA A 31 -11.17 1.97 13.44
CA ALA A 31 -12.30 1.76 12.55
C ALA A 31 -12.44 2.87 11.50
N THR A 32 -12.25 4.14 11.90
CA THR A 32 -12.29 5.27 10.98
C THR A 32 -11.13 5.23 9.97
N THR A 33 -9.91 4.99 10.42
CA THR A 33 -8.73 4.90 9.53
C THR A 33 -8.80 3.67 8.63
N HIS A 34 -9.28 2.54 9.14
CA HIS A 34 -9.51 1.31 8.39
C HIS A 34 -10.42 1.55 7.20
N ALA A 35 -11.61 2.13 7.44
CA ALA A 35 -12.60 2.37 6.39
C ALA A 35 -12.03 3.24 5.26
N ARG A 36 -11.25 4.25 5.60
CA ARG A 36 -10.59 5.15 4.65
C ARG A 36 -9.52 4.42 3.82
N ILE A 37 -8.64 3.65 4.46
CA ILE A 37 -7.57 2.91 3.78
C ILE A 37 -8.16 1.79 2.92
N GLU A 38 -9.23 1.12 3.35
CA GLU A 38 -9.97 0.16 2.52
C GLU A 38 -10.61 0.81 1.30
N ALA A 39 -11.14 2.03 1.42
CA ALA A 39 -11.62 2.78 0.27
C ALA A 39 -10.49 3.08 -0.73
N ALA A 40 -9.28 3.42 -0.23
CA ALA A 40 -8.09 3.58 -1.07
C ALA A 40 -7.74 2.25 -1.79
N PHE A 41 -7.77 1.12 -1.08
CA PHE A 41 -7.52 -0.19 -1.66
C PHE A 41 -8.46 -0.46 -2.83
N ARG A 42 -9.78 -0.31 -2.63
CA ARG A 42 -10.78 -0.55 -3.68
C ARG A 42 -10.62 0.39 -4.88
N LYS A 43 -10.20 1.63 -4.64
CA LYS A 43 -9.98 2.63 -5.68
C LYS A 43 -8.76 2.33 -6.56
N TYR A 44 -7.65 1.88 -5.97
CA TYR A 44 -6.37 1.73 -6.69
C TYR A 44 -6.00 0.29 -7.05
N PHE A 45 -6.48 -0.70 -6.30
CA PHE A 45 -6.14 -2.11 -6.47
C PHE A 45 -7.29 -2.86 -7.11
N HIS A 46 -7.47 -2.66 -8.41
CA HIS A 46 -8.42 -3.41 -9.21
C HIS A 46 -7.80 -3.83 -10.54
N ARG A 47 -8.35 -4.88 -11.15
CA ARG A 47 -8.01 -5.24 -12.52
C ARG A 47 -8.36 -4.08 -13.47
N GLY A 48 -7.57 -3.92 -14.52
CA GLY A 48 -7.94 -3.01 -15.60
C GLY A 48 -9.31 -3.38 -16.18
N ASP A 49 -9.96 -2.40 -16.81
CA ASP A 49 -11.24 -2.62 -17.46
C ASP A 49 -11.12 -3.76 -18.49
N PRO A 50 -11.85 -4.88 -18.32
CA PRO A 50 -11.75 -6.03 -19.21
C PRO A 50 -12.30 -5.74 -20.62
N THR A 51 -13.09 -4.67 -20.78
CA THR A 51 -13.66 -4.27 -22.07
C THR A 51 -12.70 -3.43 -22.90
N VAL A 52 -11.74 -2.79 -22.23
CA VAL A 52 -10.71 -1.99 -22.90
C VAL A 52 -9.57 -2.93 -23.28
N GLN A 53 -9.45 -3.23 -24.58
CA GLN A 53 -8.26 -3.85 -25.15
C GLN A 53 -7.10 -2.84 -25.13
N LYS A 54 -6.56 -2.56 -23.94
CA LYS A 54 -5.27 -1.85 -23.83
C LYS A 54 -4.18 -2.81 -24.27
N GLN A 55 -3.53 -2.49 -25.39
CA GLN A 55 -2.28 -3.17 -25.80
C GLN A 55 -1.15 -2.89 -24.81
N ASP A 56 -1.20 -1.75 -24.11
CA ASP A 56 -0.13 -1.28 -23.24
C ASP A 56 -0.43 -1.34 -21.73
N SER A 57 0.63 -1.58 -20.96
CA SER A 57 0.59 -1.55 -19.49
C SER A 57 0.35 -0.12 -18.98
N THR A 58 -0.50 0.02 -17.97
CA THR A 58 -0.71 1.30 -17.27
C THR A 58 0.14 1.32 -16.00
N TYR A 59 0.82 2.44 -15.73
CA TYR A 59 1.62 2.66 -14.54
C TYR A 59 1.01 3.78 -13.70
N THR A 60 0.76 3.51 -12.42
CA THR A 60 0.13 4.46 -11.50
C THR A 60 1.07 4.70 -10.31
N PRO A 61 1.89 5.77 -10.34
CA PRO A 61 2.67 6.17 -9.19
C PRO A 61 1.76 6.66 -8.06
N VAL A 62 1.99 6.17 -6.85
CA VAL A 62 1.27 6.58 -5.64
C VAL A 62 2.28 6.92 -4.57
N VAL A 63 2.18 8.13 -4.01
CA VAL A 63 3.01 8.59 -2.90
C VAL A 63 2.13 8.65 -1.66
N CYS A 64 2.51 7.92 -0.61
CA CYS A 64 1.77 7.85 0.64
C CYS A 64 2.68 7.43 1.79
N HIS A 65 2.16 6.70 2.76
CA HIS A 65 2.81 6.48 4.05
C HIS A 65 2.99 4.99 4.37
N ALA A 66 3.83 4.68 5.34
CA ALA A 66 4.32 3.32 5.54
C ALA A 66 3.21 2.34 5.95
N ASN A 67 2.32 2.72 6.88
CA ASN A 67 1.27 1.79 7.33
C ASN A 67 0.25 1.54 6.21
N VAL A 68 -0.05 2.58 5.43
CA VAL A 68 -0.91 2.48 4.25
C VAL A 68 -0.30 1.51 3.23
N ILE A 69 0.97 1.67 2.85
CA ILE A 69 1.64 0.78 1.88
C ILE A 69 1.62 -0.67 2.38
N ARG A 70 2.02 -0.91 3.63
CA ARG A 70 2.09 -2.25 4.24
C ARG A 70 0.73 -2.94 4.20
N TYR A 71 -0.32 -2.23 4.59
CA TYR A 71 -1.67 -2.77 4.55
C TYR A 71 -2.14 -3.09 3.13
N LEU A 72 -1.94 -2.15 2.20
CA LEU A 72 -2.31 -2.33 0.79
C LEU A 72 -1.58 -3.53 0.18
N VAL A 73 -0.31 -3.75 0.52
CA VAL A 73 0.47 -4.94 0.10
C VAL A 73 -0.18 -6.22 0.63
N CYS A 74 -0.48 -6.30 1.94
CA CYS A 74 -1.15 -7.47 2.50
C CYS A 74 -2.49 -7.75 1.80
N ARG A 75 -3.33 -6.72 1.63
CA ARG A 75 -4.63 -6.82 0.99
C ARG A 75 -4.53 -7.26 -0.47
N ALA A 76 -3.59 -6.70 -1.22
CA ALA A 76 -3.39 -7.02 -2.63
C ALA A 76 -2.93 -8.48 -2.84
N LEU A 77 -2.07 -8.97 -1.96
CA LEU A 77 -1.52 -10.32 -2.02
C LEU A 77 -2.36 -11.37 -1.30
N GLN A 78 -3.49 -10.97 -0.69
CA GLN A 78 -4.35 -11.84 0.09
C GLN A 78 -3.62 -12.51 1.27
N ILE A 79 -2.65 -11.80 1.82
CA ILE A 79 -1.96 -12.14 3.07
C ILE A 79 -2.84 -11.61 4.23
N PRO A 80 -2.85 -12.26 5.41
CA PRO A 80 -3.52 -11.71 6.58
C PRO A 80 -3.17 -10.23 6.79
N PRO A 81 -4.14 -9.30 6.76
CA PRO A 81 -3.87 -7.87 6.82
C PRO A 81 -3.21 -7.44 8.14
N GLU A 82 -3.41 -8.20 9.22
CA GLU A 82 -2.79 -8.01 10.53
C GLU A 82 -1.25 -8.16 10.49
N ALA A 83 -0.71 -8.82 9.46
CA ALA A 83 0.73 -8.96 9.26
C ALA A 83 1.43 -7.67 8.79
N TRP A 84 0.71 -6.56 8.62
CA TRP A 84 1.25 -5.32 8.06
C TRP A 84 2.48 -4.77 8.81
N LEU A 85 2.55 -4.91 10.14
CA LEU A 85 3.71 -4.49 10.93
C LEU A 85 4.94 -5.42 10.80
N ARG A 86 4.83 -6.56 10.12
CA ARG A 86 5.97 -7.44 9.85
C ARG A 86 6.86 -6.92 8.72
N MET A 87 6.44 -5.87 8.01
CA MET A 87 7.16 -5.25 6.91
C MET A 87 7.76 -3.90 7.35
N SER A 88 9.04 -3.68 7.04
CA SER A 88 9.74 -2.41 7.27
C SER A 88 10.04 -1.76 5.93
N LEU A 89 9.82 -0.44 5.83
CA LEU A 89 9.99 0.33 4.60
C LEU A 89 10.89 1.52 4.92
N ALA A 90 11.88 1.79 4.06
CA ALA A 90 12.70 2.99 4.17
C ALA A 90 11.94 4.24 3.70
N HIS A 91 12.35 5.41 4.17
CA HIS A 91 11.86 6.69 3.64
C HIS A 91 12.13 6.76 2.14
N ALA A 92 11.15 7.28 1.39
CA ALA A 92 11.19 7.38 -0.07
C ALA A 92 11.43 6.05 -0.82
N SER A 93 11.22 4.91 -0.16
CA SER A 93 11.37 3.62 -0.80
C SER A 93 10.27 3.31 -1.82
N LEU A 94 10.61 2.51 -2.83
CA LEU A 94 9.72 2.07 -3.89
C LEU A 94 9.13 0.69 -3.58
N THR A 95 7.81 0.58 -3.71
CA THR A 95 7.08 -0.69 -3.65
C THR A 95 6.32 -0.87 -4.96
N TRP A 96 6.53 -1.99 -5.64
CA TRP A 96 5.95 -2.27 -6.95
C TRP A 96 5.01 -3.45 -6.88
N ILE A 97 3.72 -3.21 -7.15
CA ILE A 97 2.71 -4.25 -7.34
C ILE A 97 2.23 -4.26 -8.79
N ALA A 98 2.15 -5.44 -9.39
CA ALA A 98 1.60 -5.65 -10.73
C ALA A 98 0.30 -6.47 -10.65
N ILE A 99 -0.76 -5.96 -11.28
CA ILE A 99 -2.09 -6.58 -11.33
C ILE A 99 -2.37 -6.98 -12.79
N GLY A 100 -2.49 -8.29 -13.04
CA GLY A 100 -2.84 -8.81 -14.36
C GLY A 100 -4.32 -8.65 -14.69
N ASN A 101 -4.66 -8.71 -15.98
CA ASN A 101 -6.05 -8.64 -16.47
C ASN A 101 -6.99 -9.69 -15.85
N LYS A 102 -6.47 -10.89 -15.55
CA LYS A 102 -7.21 -11.97 -14.85
C LYS A 102 -7.27 -11.78 -13.32
N GLY A 103 -6.78 -10.66 -12.79
CA GLY A 103 -6.76 -10.37 -11.36
C GLY A 103 -5.59 -10.99 -10.59
N ARG A 104 -4.64 -11.65 -11.26
CA ARG A 104 -3.43 -12.16 -10.62
C ARG A 104 -2.56 -11.00 -10.15
N VAL A 105 -2.22 -10.97 -8.87
CA VAL A 105 -1.38 -9.94 -8.26
C VAL A 105 0.03 -10.48 -8.04
N SER A 106 1.06 -9.66 -8.26
CA SER A 106 2.44 -9.97 -7.94
C SER A 106 3.15 -8.75 -7.33
N LEU A 107 3.85 -8.96 -6.22
CA LEU A 107 4.76 -7.98 -5.64
C LEU A 107 6.13 -8.15 -6.32
N ARG A 108 6.59 -7.11 -7.01
CA ARG A 108 7.87 -7.12 -7.73
C ARG A 108 9.01 -6.60 -6.87
N SER A 109 8.72 -5.64 -6.00
CA SER A 109 9.65 -5.13 -5.02
C SER A 109 8.90 -4.51 -3.83
N LEU A 110 9.51 -4.53 -2.65
CA LEU A 110 8.97 -4.00 -1.41
C LEU A 110 10.04 -3.18 -0.69
N GLY A 111 9.76 -1.90 -0.43
CA GLY A 111 10.67 -1.06 0.34
C GLY A 111 12.05 -0.86 -0.29
N GLU A 112 12.14 -0.85 -1.62
CA GLU A 112 13.37 -0.69 -2.39
C GLU A 112 13.94 0.72 -2.24
N ALA A 113 15.20 0.84 -1.80
CA ALA A 113 15.85 2.13 -1.57
C ALA A 113 17.33 2.16 -2.04
N SER A 114 17.76 1.23 -2.88
CA SER A 114 19.13 1.16 -3.41
C SER A 114 19.51 2.35 -4.30
N HIS A 115 18.52 3.05 -4.83
CA HIS A 115 18.72 4.32 -5.52
C HIS A 115 19.12 5.47 -4.58
N ILE A 116 18.97 5.29 -3.25
CA ILE A 116 19.40 6.23 -2.21
C ILE A 116 20.76 5.76 -1.67
N PRO A 117 21.79 6.64 -1.63
CA PRO A 117 23.08 6.30 -1.04
C PRO A 117 22.93 5.74 0.38
N PRO A 118 23.68 4.68 0.77
CA PRO A 118 23.52 4.02 2.06
C PRO A 118 23.57 4.97 3.27
N GLU A 119 24.41 6.00 3.21
CA GLU A 119 24.58 7.03 4.23
C GLU A 119 23.36 7.96 4.40
N LEU A 120 22.45 7.98 3.44
CA LEU A 120 21.21 8.78 3.46
C LEU A 120 19.95 7.93 3.73
N GLN A 121 20.08 6.60 3.84
CA GLN A 121 18.94 5.73 4.08
C GLN A 121 18.44 5.83 5.53
N SER A 122 17.13 6.00 5.69
CA SER A 122 16.44 6.05 6.99
C SER A 122 15.08 5.34 6.93
N ARG A 123 14.44 5.11 8.07
CA ARG A 123 13.16 4.40 8.20
C ARG A 123 12.16 5.16 9.06
#